data_AF-A0A016WY70-F1
#
_entry.id   AF-A0A016WY70-F1
#
_cell.length_a   1.000
_cell.length_b   1.000
_cell.length_c   1.000
_cell.angle_alpha   90.00
_cell.angle_beta   90.00
_cell.angle_gamma   90.00
#
_symmetry.space_group_name_H-M   'P 1'
#
loop_
_entity.id
_entity.type
_entity.pdbx_description
1 polymer ?
#
loop_
_entity_poly.entity_id
_entity_poly.type
_entity_poly.pdbx_seq_one_letter_code
_entity_poly.pdbx_strand_id
1 'polypeptide(L)'
;MSKFENLFACLTGAESQAYLAERIVPKNNTELATCIRIYDNIKGYGDLFLYEVCIRKLLGYGTSFGRIKILHKGTGWVRDPRMTNSKWSKERDFMFHNWKEWLQISYVNTPISVKINSSLRRTSWYNPIIGELNLSLCTPGNTTWNMDENLIESQLVIEAQLKEYEQEVEKMRKKLLAHLALLTDLWFHETRNESFKVTLEPLNQSWLAYAM
;
A
#
# COMPACT_ATOMS: atom_id res chain seq x y z
N MET A 1 4.20 -26.78 -3.80
CA MET A 1 4.01 -25.67 -4.75
C MET A 1 3.51 -24.49 -3.94
N SER A 2 4.13 -23.32 -4.08
CA SER A 2 3.70 -22.11 -3.37
C SER A 2 2.40 -21.60 -3.99
N LYS A 3 1.46 -21.14 -3.16
CA LYS A 3 0.16 -20.67 -3.64
C LYS A 3 0.29 -19.43 -4.52
N PHE A 4 1.39 -18.70 -4.37
CA PHE A 4 1.66 -17.43 -5.05
C PHE A 4 2.74 -17.55 -6.14
N GLU A 5 3.15 -18.76 -6.54
CA GLU A 5 4.21 -18.97 -7.55
C GLU A 5 3.85 -18.43 -8.95
N ASN A 6 2.57 -18.45 -9.33
CA ASN A 6 2.10 -18.00 -10.66
C ASN A 6 1.64 -16.53 -10.70
N LEU A 7 1.85 -15.78 -9.61
CA LEU A 7 1.42 -14.40 -9.47
C LEU A 7 2.53 -13.42 -9.94
N PHE A 8 3.45 -13.86 -10.79
CA PHE A 8 4.56 -13.04 -11.31
C PHE A 8 4.12 -12.07 -12.42
N ALA A 9 3.25 -11.10 -12.10
CA ALA A 9 3.00 -9.94 -12.96
C ALA A 9 2.42 -8.77 -12.15
N CYS A 10 3.28 -7.81 -11.79
CA CYS A 10 2.90 -6.46 -11.36
C CYS A 10 1.92 -6.36 -10.17
N LEU A 11 2.26 -7.00 -9.05
CA LEU A 11 1.30 -7.24 -7.98
C LEU A 11 1.37 -6.31 -6.78
N THR A 12 0.23 -6.18 -6.14
CA THR A 12 -0.02 -5.35 -4.95
C THR A 12 0.94 -5.73 -3.80
N GLY A 13 1.21 -4.79 -2.89
CA GLY A 13 2.14 -5.02 -1.78
C GLY A 13 1.81 -6.26 -0.93
N ALA A 14 0.53 -6.62 -0.83
CA ALA A 14 0.04 -7.77 -0.08
C ALA A 14 0.52 -9.13 -0.64
N GLU A 15 0.51 -9.30 -1.97
CA GLU A 15 0.83 -10.57 -2.63
C GLU A 15 2.34 -10.86 -2.60
N SER A 16 3.16 -9.82 -2.78
CA SER A 16 4.62 -9.96 -2.65
C SER A 16 5.04 -10.33 -1.23
N GLN A 17 4.37 -9.76 -0.22
CA GLN A 17 4.61 -10.08 1.19
C GLN A 17 4.15 -11.50 1.53
N ALA A 18 3.05 -11.96 0.94
CA ALA A 18 2.55 -13.34 1.05
C ALA A 18 3.61 -14.36 0.61
N TYR A 19 4.10 -14.17 -0.61
CA TYR A 19 5.10 -15.05 -1.21
C TYR A 19 6.38 -15.08 -0.38
N LEU A 20 6.84 -13.91 0.09
CA LEU A 20 8.01 -13.83 0.95
C LEU A 20 7.79 -14.60 2.26
N ALA A 21 6.63 -14.44 2.91
CA ALA A 21 6.29 -15.16 4.13
C ALA A 21 6.31 -16.68 3.93
N GLU A 22 5.73 -17.20 2.85
CA GLU A 22 5.78 -18.64 2.53
C GLU A 22 7.20 -19.19 2.35
N ARG A 23 8.15 -18.35 1.93
CA ARG A 23 9.54 -18.76 1.69
C ARG A 23 10.40 -18.75 2.94
N ILE A 24 10.15 -17.84 3.88
CA ILE A 24 11.03 -17.61 5.02
C ILE A 24 10.46 -18.13 6.34
N VAL A 25 9.14 -18.22 6.46
CA VAL A 25 8.48 -18.66 7.69
C VAL A 25 8.38 -20.18 7.70
N PRO A 26 8.63 -20.87 8.83
CA PRO A 26 8.45 -22.31 8.93
C PRO A 26 7.05 -22.77 8.53
N LYS A 27 6.94 -23.92 7.85
CA LYS A 27 5.65 -24.44 7.34
C LYS A 27 4.60 -24.72 8.43
N ASN A 28 5.03 -24.97 9.66
CA ASN A 28 4.15 -25.23 10.81
C ASN A 28 3.79 -23.96 11.59
N ASN A 29 4.10 -22.77 11.07
CA ASN A 29 3.79 -21.51 11.73
C ASN A 29 2.28 -21.24 11.72
N THR A 30 1.68 -21.16 12.90
CA THR A 30 0.24 -20.95 13.09
C THR A 30 -0.21 -19.55 12.70
N GLU A 31 0.64 -18.53 12.88
CA GLU A 31 0.33 -17.14 12.49
C GLU A 31 0.22 -16.99 10.97
N LEU A 32 1.10 -17.66 10.20
CA LEU A 32 0.98 -17.71 8.75
C LEU A 32 -0.34 -18.34 8.33
N ALA A 33 -0.74 -19.46 8.95
CA ALA A 33 -2.02 -20.10 8.67
C ALA A 33 -3.21 -19.17 8.96
N THR A 34 -3.15 -18.38 10.04
CA THR A 34 -4.13 -17.33 10.32
C THR A 34 -4.19 -16.30 9.20
N CYS A 35 -3.04 -15.76 8.77
CA CYS A 35 -3.03 -14.74 7.70
C CYS A 35 -3.58 -15.31 6.38
N ILE A 36 -3.21 -16.54 6.01
CA ILE A 36 -3.75 -17.19 4.81
C ILE A 36 -5.26 -17.43 4.92
N ARG A 37 -5.77 -17.80 6.11
CA ARG A 37 -7.22 -17.92 6.32
C ARG A 37 -7.95 -16.59 6.09
N ILE A 38 -7.36 -15.46 6.49
CA ILE A 38 -7.92 -14.13 6.20
C ILE A 38 -7.92 -13.88 4.68
N TYR A 39 -6.79 -14.12 4.01
CA TYR A 39 -6.65 -13.95 2.56
C TYR A 39 -7.73 -14.72 1.77
N ASP A 40 -7.98 -15.96 2.16
CA ASP A 40 -8.95 -16.84 1.49
C ASP A 40 -10.41 -16.41 1.67
N ASN A 41 -10.67 -15.50 2.61
CA ASN A 41 -12.00 -15.00 2.94
C ASN A 41 -12.16 -13.50 2.69
N ILE A 42 -11.26 -12.87 1.90
CA ILE A 42 -11.36 -11.44 1.57
C ILE A 42 -12.65 -11.16 0.79
N LYS A 43 -13.47 -10.23 1.31
CA LYS A 43 -14.70 -9.74 0.65
C LYS A 43 -14.61 -8.28 0.23
N GLY A 44 -13.59 -7.56 0.70
CA GLY A 44 -13.33 -6.17 0.32
C GLY A 44 -12.03 -5.64 0.86
N TYR A 45 -11.81 -4.33 0.67
CA TYR A 45 -10.56 -3.67 1.07
C TYR A 45 -10.25 -3.77 2.57
N GLY A 46 -11.27 -3.76 3.42
CA GLY A 46 -11.09 -3.95 4.86
C GLY A 46 -10.35 -5.25 5.20
N ASP A 47 -10.80 -6.36 4.62
CA ASP A 47 -10.19 -7.68 4.83
C ASP A 47 -8.80 -7.76 4.20
N LEU A 48 -8.59 -7.13 3.04
CA LEU A 48 -7.27 -7.03 2.40
C LEU A 48 -6.27 -6.31 3.32
N PHE A 49 -6.67 -5.20 3.96
CA PHE A 49 -5.79 -4.50 4.90
C PHE A 49 -5.57 -5.29 6.18
N LEU A 50 -6.58 -6.02 6.67
CA LEU A 50 -6.40 -6.92 7.80
C LEU A 50 -5.35 -7.99 7.47
N TYR A 51 -5.42 -8.56 6.26
CA TYR A 51 -4.42 -9.50 5.75
C TYR A 51 -3.01 -8.90 5.69
N GLU A 52 -2.85 -7.70 5.11
CA GLU A 52 -1.56 -7.01 5.04
C GLU A 52 -0.98 -6.76 6.44
N VAL A 53 -1.80 -6.32 7.38
CA VAL A 53 -1.37 -6.09 8.76
C VAL A 53 -0.94 -7.40 9.42
N CYS A 54 -1.65 -8.50 9.18
CA CYS A 54 -1.30 -9.83 9.66
C CYS A 54 0.07 -10.28 9.13
N ILE A 55 0.28 -10.25 7.82
CA ILE A 55 1.54 -10.69 7.21
C ILE A 55 2.70 -9.77 7.61
N ARG A 56 2.50 -8.45 7.69
CA ARG A 56 3.57 -7.54 8.12
C ARG A 56 3.89 -7.67 9.60
N LYS A 57 2.94 -8.05 10.44
CA LYS A 57 3.20 -8.42 11.84
C LYS A 57 4.11 -9.67 11.89
N LEU A 58 3.80 -10.68 11.08
CA LEU A 58 4.57 -11.92 10.99
C LEU A 58 6.00 -11.71 10.47
N LEU A 59 6.17 -10.91 9.41
CA LEU A 59 7.49 -10.58 8.82
C LEU A 59 8.28 -9.56 9.66
N GLY A 60 7.58 -8.79 10.50
CA GLY A 60 8.14 -7.64 11.20
C GLY A 60 8.17 -6.37 10.36
N TYR A 61 8.09 -5.23 11.04
CA TYR A 61 8.07 -3.90 10.42
C TYR A 61 9.49 -3.35 10.30
N GLY A 62 9.90 -2.97 9.09
CA GLY A 62 11.26 -2.47 8.85
C GLY A 62 12.31 -3.58 8.70
N THR A 63 11.89 -4.86 8.71
CA THR A 63 12.77 -6.02 8.61
C THR A 63 13.44 -6.11 7.25
N SER A 64 14.69 -6.60 7.24
CA SER A 64 15.45 -6.91 6.03
C SER A 64 15.68 -8.42 5.92
N PHE A 65 15.50 -8.95 4.71
CA PHE A 65 15.65 -10.35 4.33
C PHE A 65 16.68 -10.44 3.20
N GLY A 66 17.96 -10.49 3.57
CA GLY A 66 19.06 -10.42 2.60
C GLY A 66 19.00 -9.12 1.78
N ARG A 67 18.68 -9.23 0.49
CA ARG A 67 18.57 -8.09 -0.44
C ARG A 67 17.18 -7.44 -0.48
N ILE A 68 16.21 -7.97 0.27
CA ILE A 68 14.84 -7.47 0.31
C ILE A 68 14.64 -6.70 1.61
N LYS A 69 14.08 -5.49 1.54
CA LYS A 69 13.73 -4.70 2.74
C LYS A 69 12.27 -4.25 2.66
N ILE A 70 11.52 -4.49 3.74
CA ILE A 70 10.15 -4.02 3.86
C ILE A 70 10.16 -2.69 4.61
N LEU A 71 9.94 -1.60 3.88
CA LEU A 71 9.92 -0.26 4.45
C LEU A 71 8.62 0.04 5.21
N HIS A 72 8.67 1.04 6.08
CA HIS A 72 7.46 1.63 6.65
C HIS A 72 6.63 2.28 5.53
N LYS A 73 5.31 2.35 5.71
CA LYS A 73 4.46 3.02 4.73
C LYS A 73 4.76 4.52 4.80
N GLY A 74 4.81 5.22 3.66
CA GLY A 74 5.24 6.61 3.62
C GLY A 74 6.73 6.81 3.33
N THR A 75 7.59 5.83 3.61
CA THR A 75 9.06 6.01 3.57
C THR A 75 9.74 5.42 2.34
N GLY A 76 9.02 4.68 1.49
CA GLY A 76 9.56 4.11 0.25
C GLY A 76 9.60 5.09 -0.90
N TRP A 77 10.57 4.97 -1.81
CA TRP A 77 10.85 5.95 -2.88
C TRP A 77 9.92 5.84 -4.11
N VAL A 78 9.05 4.85 -4.15
CA VAL A 78 8.00 4.69 -5.17
C VAL A 78 6.78 5.50 -4.74
N ARG A 79 6.28 6.37 -5.60
CA ARG A 79 5.25 7.37 -5.29
C ARG A 79 3.86 6.93 -5.76
N ASP A 80 2.95 6.70 -4.82
CA ASP A 80 1.51 6.66 -5.13
C ASP A 80 1.00 8.12 -5.26
N PRO A 81 0.31 8.49 -6.35
CA PRO A 81 -0.21 9.84 -6.53
C PRO A 81 -1.18 10.26 -5.42
N ARG A 82 -1.84 9.33 -4.76
CA ARG A 82 -2.75 9.61 -3.65
C ARG A 82 -2.06 10.29 -2.46
N MET A 83 -0.81 9.95 -2.20
CA MET A 83 -0.14 10.36 -0.96
C MET A 83 0.18 11.86 -0.92
N THR A 84 0.33 12.46 -2.10
CA THR A 84 0.82 13.84 -2.30
C THR A 84 0.04 14.57 -3.40
N ASN A 85 -1.17 14.12 -3.74
CA ASN A 85 -2.00 14.70 -4.80
C ASN A 85 -1.27 14.79 -6.16
N SER A 86 -0.57 13.72 -6.53
CA SER A 86 0.33 13.58 -7.69
C SER A 86 1.57 14.48 -7.68
N LYS A 87 1.81 15.25 -6.61
CA LYS A 87 3.08 15.98 -6.43
C LYS A 87 4.25 15.03 -6.19
N TRP A 88 5.42 15.41 -6.65
CA TRP A 88 6.65 14.63 -6.47
C TRP A 88 7.90 15.50 -6.41
N SER A 89 8.98 14.97 -5.86
CA SER A 89 10.30 15.60 -5.75
C SER A 89 11.32 14.83 -6.56
N LYS A 90 12.10 15.54 -7.38
CA LYS A 90 13.19 14.97 -8.20
C LYS A 90 14.30 14.36 -7.36
N GLU A 91 14.50 14.89 -6.15
CA GLU A 91 15.57 14.53 -5.24
C GLU A 91 15.21 13.29 -4.40
N ARG A 92 13.91 13.03 -4.23
CA ARG A 92 13.38 11.99 -3.33
C ARG A 92 12.73 10.83 -4.04
N ASP A 93 11.89 11.10 -5.03
CA ASP A 93 11.03 10.09 -5.65
C ASP A 93 11.78 9.39 -6.78
N PHE A 94 11.75 8.05 -6.79
CA PHE A 94 12.44 7.24 -7.80
C PHE A 94 11.55 6.90 -8.98
N MET A 95 10.29 6.52 -8.71
CA MET A 95 9.32 6.15 -9.74
C MET A 95 7.90 6.38 -9.22
N PHE A 96 6.94 6.41 -10.13
CA PHE A 96 5.51 6.43 -9.81
C PHE A 96 4.90 5.04 -9.88
N HIS A 97 3.81 4.82 -9.15
CA HIS A 97 3.00 3.60 -9.30
C HIS A 97 1.51 3.88 -9.24
N ASN A 98 0.70 2.85 -9.52
CA ASN A 98 -0.75 2.87 -9.41
C ASN A 98 -1.46 3.89 -10.33
N TRP A 99 -0.87 4.16 -11.50
CA TRP A 99 -1.49 4.96 -12.55
C TRP A 99 -2.40 4.10 -13.42
N LYS A 100 -3.71 4.21 -13.19
CA LYS A 100 -4.72 3.63 -14.08
C LYS A 100 -5.22 4.73 -15.00
N GLU A 101 -5.13 4.51 -16.31
CA GLU A 101 -5.49 5.50 -17.34
C GLU A 101 -6.88 6.11 -17.11
N TRP A 102 -7.88 5.27 -16.83
CA TRP A 102 -9.27 5.70 -16.58
C TRP A 102 -9.47 6.51 -15.28
N LEU A 103 -8.44 6.64 -14.44
CA LEU A 103 -8.44 7.48 -13.24
C LEU A 103 -7.66 8.79 -13.44
N GLN A 104 -7.01 8.97 -14.58
CA GLN A 104 -6.29 10.20 -14.91
C GLN A 104 -7.27 11.37 -15.00
N ILE A 105 -6.88 12.51 -14.43
CA ILE A 105 -7.64 13.75 -14.48
C ILE A 105 -6.73 14.92 -14.88
N SER A 106 -7.35 15.99 -15.35
CA SER A 106 -6.67 17.28 -15.60
C SER A 106 -6.96 18.24 -14.46
N TYR A 107 -5.99 19.06 -14.07
CA TYR A 107 -6.21 20.17 -13.16
C TYR A 107 -6.59 21.43 -13.96
N VAL A 108 -7.38 22.31 -13.34
CA VAL A 108 -7.84 23.57 -13.95
C VAL A 108 -7.15 24.81 -13.37
N ASN A 109 -6.57 24.70 -12.18
CA ASN A 109 -5.94 25.80 -11.46
C ASN A 109 -4.58 25.38 -10.91
N THR A 110 -3.64 26.32 -10.89
CA THR A 110 -2.32 26.21 -10.26
C THR A 110 -2.16 27.33 -9.23
N PRO A 111 -1.47 27.10 -8.09
CA PRO A 111 -0.74 25.89 -7.75
C PRO A 111 -1.66 24.76 -7.27
N ILE A 112 -1.27 23.51 -7.57
CA ILE A 112 -1.95 22.31 -7.06
C ILE A 112 -1.47 22.07 -5.63
N SER A 113 -2.40 21.91 -4.69
CA SER A 113 -2.07 21.56 -3.30
C SER A 113 -1.40 20.18 -3.21
N VAL A 114 -0.42 20.01 -2.33
CA VAL A 114 0.16 18.71 -1.99
C VAL A 114 -0.83 17.79 -1.25
N LYS A 115 -1.83 18.38 -0.59
CA LYS A 115 -2.91 17.65 0.10
C LYS A 115 -4.10 17.51 -0.83
N ILE A 116 -4.63 16.28 -0.94
CA ILE A 116 -5.86 16.00 -1.67
C ILE A 116 -7.04 16.69 -0.97
N ASN A 117 -7.80 17.49 -1.71
CA ASN A 117 -9.08 17.99 -1.24
C ASN A 117 -10.14 16.89 -1.34
N SER A 118 -11.06 16.82 -0.37
CA SER A 118 -12.04 15.74 -0.20
C SER A 118 -12.95 15.50 -1.41
N SER A 119 -13.06 16.47 -2.32
CA SER A 119 -13.86 16.41 -3.55
C SER A 119 -13.26 15.56 -4.68
N LEU A 120 -11.96 15.29 -4.65
CA LEU A 120 -11.32 14.45 -5.67
C LEU A 120 -11.56 12.96 -5.34
N ARG A 121 -11.83 12.15 -6.37
CA ARG A 121 -11.74 10.69 -6.22
C ARG A 121 -10.33 10.40 -5.73
N ARG A 122 -10.21 9.78 -4.55
CA ARG A 122 -8.92 9.58 -3.86
C ARG A 122 -7.94 8.63 -4.59
N THR A 123 -8.33 8.14 -5.77
CA THR A 123 -7.52 7.31 -6.66
C THR A 123 -7.20 8.03 -7.98
N SER A 124 -7.71 9.25 -8.18
CA SER A 124 -7.41 10.06 -9.35
C SER A 124 -6.00 10.63 -9.26
N TRP A 125 -5.40 10.86 -10.42
CA TRP A 125 -4.03 11.33 -10.53
C TRP A 125 -3.86 12.28 -11.73
N TYR A 126 -2.87 13.17 -11.63
CA TYR A 126 -2.45 14.08 -12.70
C TYR A 126 -1.25 13.49 -13.42
N ASN A 127 -1.21 13.59 -14.75
CA ASN A 127 -0.07 13.11 -15.53
C ASN A 127 1.14 14.04 -15.36
N PRO A 128 2.27 13.58 -14.77
CA PRO A 128 3.45 14.41 -14.60
C PRO A 128 4.32 14.51 -15.85
N ILE A 129 3.97 13.79 -16.92
CA ILE A 129 4.73 13.80 -18.17
C ILE A 129 4.03 14.70 -19.18
N ILE A 130 4.76 15.69 -19.70
CA ILE A 130 4.28 16.59 -20.74
C ILE A 130 4.55 15.96 -22.10
N GLY A 131 3.49 15.88 -22.92
CA GLY A 131 3.57 15.39 -24.29
C GLY A 131 3.59 13.87 -24.40
N GLU A 132 3.88 13.38 -25.60
CA GLU A 132 3.91 11.95 -25.88
C GLU A 132 5.25 11.33 -25.44
N LEU A 133 5.19 10.10 -24.93
CA LEU A 133 6.36 9.33 -24.57
C LEU A 133 7.02 8.78 -25.84
N ASN A 134 8.14 9.37 -26.25
CA ASN A 134 8.93 8.79 -27.31
C ASN A 134 9.78 7.63 -26.76
N LEU A 135 9.28 6.41 -26.91
CA LEU A 135 9.93 5.19 -26.43
C LEU A 135 11.34 4.98 -27.00
N SER A 136 11.66 5.53 -28.17
CA SER A 136 13.00 5.43 -28.74
C SER A 136 14.04 6.21 -27.93
N LEU A 137 13.62 7.16 -27.10
CA LEU A 137 14.49 7.94 -26.22
C LEU A 137 14.75 7.24 -24.88
N CYS A 138 14.01 6.17 -24.55
CA CYS A 138 14.14 5.40 -23.30
C CYS A 138 15.40 4.54 -23.29
N THR A 139 16.57 5.17 -23.29
CA THR A 139 17.88 4.52 -23.28
C THR A 139 18.60 4.77 -21.94
N PRO A 140 19.42 3.82 -21.45
CA PRO A 140 20.19 4.03 -20.22
C PRO A 140 21.00 5.33 -20.27
N GLY A 141 20.85 6.18 -19.25
CA GLY A 141 21.54 7.47 -19.16
C GLY A 141 20.77 8.65 -19.78
N ASN A 142 19.69 8.43 -20.51
CA ASN A 142 18.83 9.51 -20.96
C ASN A 142 17.83 9.92 -19.87
N THR A 143 17.97 11.16 -19.37
CA THR A 143 17.11 11.74 -18.33
C THR A 143 16.23 12.89 -18.86
N THR A 144 16.09 13.04 -20.19
CA THR A 144 15.38 14.17 -20.83
C THR A 144 13.85 14.05 -20.79
N TRP A 145 13.29 13.47 -19.74
CA TRP A 145 11.83 13.39 -19.58
C TRP A 145 11.28 14.78 -19.34
N ASN A 146 10.34 15.20 -20.19
CA ASN A 146 9.68 16.48 -20.04
C ASN A 146 8.62 16.37 -18.94
N MET A 147 8.95 16.83 -17.74
CA MET A 147 8.08 16.73 -16.59
C MET A 147 7.32 18.02 -16.35
N ASP A 148 6.07 17.91 -15.92
CA ASP A 148 5.24 19.04 -15.54
C ASP A 148 5.74 19.69 -14.24
N GLU A 149 6.28 20.90 -14.38
CA GLU A 149 6.78 21.72 -13.28
C GLU A 149 5.71 22.04 -12.24
N ASN A 150 4.42 22.07 -12.63
CA ASN A 150 3.32 22.28 -11.69
C ASN A 150 3.12 21.10 -10.74
N LEU A 151 3.63 19.92 -11.09
CA LEU A 151 3.56 18.71 -10.28
C LEU A 151 4.86 18.43 -9.51
N ILE A 152 5.90 19.23 -9.75
CA ILE A 152 7.14 19.17 -8.98
C ILE A 152 6.96 19.95 -7.67
N GLU A 153 7.54 19.44 -6.59
CA GLU A 153 7.52 20.02 -5.26
C GLU A 153 8.85 19.74 -4.55
N SER A 154 9.19 20.58 -3.57
CA SER A 154 10.41 20.41 -2.77
C SER A 154 10.37 19.13 -1.93
N GLN A 155 11.54 18.50 -1.75
CA GLN A 155 11.72 17.35 -0.87
C GLN A 155 11.13 17.61 0.53
N LEU A 156 11.38 18.79 1.10
CA LEU A 156 10.90 19.18 2.44
C LEU A 156 9.36 19.09 2.55
N VAL A 157 8.65 19.65 1.58
CA VAL A 157 7.18 19.67 1.58
C VAL A 157 6.61 18.27 1.37
N ILE A 158 7.22 17.49 0.47
CA ILE A 158 6.85 16.10 0.24
C ILE A 158 7.05 15.26 1.51
N GLU A 159 8.20 15.39 2.18
CA GLU A 159 8.49 14.65 3.42
C GLU A 159 7.54 15.02 4.56
N ALA A 160 7.20 16.30 4.72
CA ALA A 160 6.22 16.73 5.71
C ALA A 160 4.85 16.08 5.48
N GLN A 161 4.37 16.09 4.22
CA GLN A 161 3.12 15.44 3.85
C GLN A 161 3.14 13.92 4.08
N LEU A 162 4.25 13.27 3.72
CA LEU A 162 4.43 11.84 3.92
C LEU A 162 4.41 11.43 5.38
N LYS A 163 4.98 12.26 6.26
CA LYS A 163 5.00 12.02 7.70
C LYS A 163 3.59 12.09 8.30
N GLU A 164 2.77 13.04 7.86
CA GLU A 164 1.36 13.07 8.24
C GLU A 164 0.61 11.82 7.74
N TYR A 165 0.86 11.43 6.48
CA TYR A 165 0.27 10.21 5.91
C TYR A 165 0.68 8.95 6.69
N GLU A 166 1.95 8.83 7.06
CA GLU A 166 2.46 7.71 7.87
C GLU A 166 1.75 7.62 9.22
N GLN A 167 1.50 8.75 9.89
CA GLN A 167 0.78 8.78 11.17
C GLN A 167 -0.66 8.26 11.05
N GLU A 168 -1.36 8.66 9.99
CA GLU A 168 -2.71 8.16 9.71
C GLU A 168 -2.71 6.66 9.40
N VAL A 169 -1.71 6.19 8.64
CA VAL A 169 -1.52 4.76 8.37
C VAL A 169 -1.29 3.97 9.66
N GLU A 170 -0.43 4.46 10.55
CA GLU A 170 -0.14 3.83 11.83
C GLU A 170 -1.36 3.78 12.75
N LYS A 171 -2.20 4.81 12.75
CA LYS A 171 -3.46 4.81 13.50
C LYS A 171 -4.38 3.69 13.07
N MET A 172 -4.52 3.44 11.77
CA MET A 172 -5.33 2.32 11.29
C MET A 172 -4.67 0.98 11.53
N ARG A 173 -3.35 0.87 11.36
CA ARG A 173 -2.61 -0.36 11.64
C ARG A 173 -2.92 -0.83 13.06
N LYS A 174 -2.92 0.08 14.04
CA LYS A 174 -3.29 -0.23 15.43
C LYS A 174 -4.72 -0.75 15.55
N LYS A 175 -5.69 -0.15 14.85
CA LYS A 175 -7.08 -0.63 14.84
C LYS A 175 -7.21 -2.03 14.23
N LEU A 176 -6.53 -2.28 13.11
CA LEU A 176 -6.53 -3.58 12.44
C LEU A 176 -5.82 -4.66 13.26
N LEU A 177 -4.75 -4.31 13.99
CA LEU A 177 -4.09 -5.23 14.93
C LEU A 177 -5.02 -5.61 16.10
N ALA A 178 -5.77 -4.65 16.65
CA ALA A 178 -6.76 -4.94 17.68
C ALA A 178 -7.88 -5.85 17.14
N HIS A 179 -8.38 -5.57 15.93
CA HIS A 179 -9.37 -6.41 15.26
C HIS A 179 -8.81 -7.83 14.99
N LEU A 180 -7.56 -7.94 14.53
CA LEU A 180 -6.87 -9.20 14.30
C LEU A 180 -6.80 -10.03 15.58
N ALA A 181 -6.47 -9.42 16.72
CA ALA A 181 -6.41 -10.13 18.01
C ALA A 181 -7.77 -10.73 18.41
N LEU A 182 -8.85 -9.95 18.29
CA LEU A 182 -10.20 -10.43 18.57
C LEU A 182 -10.63 -11.55 17.63
N LEU A 183 -10.29 -11.44 16.35
CA LEU A 183 -10.57 -12.46 15.34
C LEU A 183 -9.81 -13.76 15.62
N THR A 184 -8.54 -13.66 16.02
CA THR A 184 -7.73 -14.83 16.38
C THR A 184 -8.26 -15.53 17.63
N ASP A 185 -8.70 -14.78 18.64
CA ASP A 185 -9.29 -15.35 19.86
C ASP A 185 -10.61 -16.06 19.56
N LEU A 186 -11.46 -15.45 18.73
CA LEU A 186 -12.69 -16.07 18.26
C LEU A 186 -12.41 -17.42 17.58
N TRP A 187 -11.50 -17.45 16.61
CA TRP A 187 -11.13 -18.68 15.92
C TRP A 187 -10.53 -19.73 16.84
N PHE A 188 -9.76 -19.32 17.84
CA PHE A 188 -9.18 -20.22 18.84
C PHE A 188 -10.28 -20.89 19.68
N HIS A 189 -11.30 -20.15 20.13
CA HIS A 189 -12.44 -20.71 20.85
C HIS A 189 -13.36 -21.57 19.97
N GLU A 190 -13.60 -21.16 18.72
CA GLU A 190 -14.35 -21.96 17.74
C GLU A 190 -13.73 -23.35 17.57
N THR A 191 -12.41 -23.45 17.45
CA THR A 191 -11.73 -24.75 17.28
C THR A 191 -11.85 -25.68 18.49
N ARG A 192 -12.21 -25.16 19.67
CA ARG A 192 -12.42 -25.93 20.90
C ARG A 192 -13.89 -26.17 21.24
N ASN A 193 -14.82 -25.74 20.37
CA ASN A 193 -16.26 -25.76 20.66
C ASN A 193 -16.62 -25.01 21.96
N GLU A 194 -15.87 -23.96 22.31
CA GLU A 194 -16.12 -23.14 23.48
C GLU A 194 -17.07 -21.99 23.13
N SER A 195 -18.01 -21.69 24.02
CA SER A 195 -18.89 -20.52 23.88
C SER A 195 -18.09 -19.25 24.14
N PHE A 196 -17.76 -18.53 23.07
CA PHE A 196 -17.08 -17.23 23.13
C PHE A 196 -17.89 -16.18 22.37
N LYS A 197 -18.30 -15.13 23.08
CA LYS A 197 -19.06 -14.02 22.50
C LYS A 197 -18.16 -12.80 22.37
N VAL A 198 -17.81 -12.46 21.14
CA VAL A 198 -17.16 -11.20 20.80
C VAL A 198 -17.93 -10.53 19.67
N THR A 199 -18.08 -9.22 19.74
CA THR A 199 -18.66 -8.42 18.66
C THR A 199 -17.52 -7.94 17.77
N LEU A 200 -17.48 -8.43 16.53
CA LEU A 200 -16.57 -7.92 15.51
C LEU A 200 -17.30 -6.84 14.70
N GLU A 201 -16.84 -5.61 14.84
CA GLU A 201 -17.28 -4.52 13.97
C GLU A 201 -16.90 -4.83 12.52
N PRO A 202 -17.82 -4.68 11.55
CA PRO A 202 -17.50 -4.87 10.15
C PRO A 202 -16.36 -3.94 9.72
N LEU A 203 -15.37 -4.48 9.03
CA LEU A 203 -14.36 -3.67 8.36
C LEU A 203 -15.04 -2.95 7.18
N ASN A 204 -15.44 -1.70 7.39
CA ASN A 204 -16.18 -0.86 6.44
C ASN A 204 -15.71 -1.01 4.97
N GLN A 205 -16.62 -1.30 4.04
CA GLN A 205 -16.28 -1.38 2.61
C GLN A 205 -15.88 -0.01 2.01
N SER A 206 -16.25 1.09 2.69
CA SER A 206 -15.93 2.48 2.32
C SER A 206 -14.48 2.90 2.64
N TRP A 207 -13.63 1.99 3.15
CA TRP A 207 -12.19 2.24 3.34
C TRP A 207 -11.40 2.38 2.02
N LEU A 208 -12.00 2.98 0.99
CA LEU A 208 -11.37 3.74 -0.10
C LEU A 208 -10.42 4.85 0.42
N ALA A 209 -10.11 4.88 1.71
CA ALA A 209 -9.34 5.89 2.41
C ALA A 209 -7.84 5.61 2.44
N TYR A 210 -7.38 4.36 2.25
CA TYR A 210 -5.96 4.05 2.41
C TYR A 210 -5.50 2.84 1.60
N ALA A 211 -5.80 2.85 0.30
CA ALA A 211 -5.13 1.93 -0.63
C ALA A 211 -3.63 2.29 -0.73
N MET A 212 -2.83 1.35 -0.22
CA MET A 212 -1.41 1.02 -0.35
C MET A 212 -0.40 2.01 -0.91
#